data_AF-A0A4E0R6L0-F1
#
_entry.id   AF-A0A4E0R6L0-F1
#
_cell.length_a   1.000
_cell.length_b   1.000
_cell.length_c   1.000
_cell.angle_alpha   90.00
_cell.angle_beta   90.00
_cell.angle_gamma   90.00
#
_symmetry.space_group_name_H-M   'P 1'
#
loop_
_entity.id
_entity.type
_entity.pdbx_description
1 polymer ?
#
loop_
_entity_poly.entity_id
_entity_poly.type
_entity_poly.pdbx_seq_one_letter_code
_entity_poly.pdbx_strand_id
1 'polypeptide(L)'
;MDAENLHLNIDFVGSCGVVLTPEQKATLQTSLTILKHENNFTNVVFWGIVRGVKGDYFIAQGIGKDAMTSRKNLYSKDCLVWGILPVPGKSDIEKSKYFKGRLTGDPSYEAEYVDIKQMPGEGDELVEREELITMKEEDRLAAIVERIDDEVMIVPRGAYMRLPSGQVVRNKSFEGLTVAEASKALSYFHFRPPIHLPHKPLIDRARLDKAIDFLDTIEDDNPKGNWFDEDNFIASISNIKRESTFKNSHLPADSRL
;
A
#
# COMPACT_ATOMS: atom_id res chain seq x y z
N MET A 1 5.92 6.23 2.71
CA MET A 1 7.16 7.03 2.80
C MET A 1 7.92 6.60 4.01
N ASP A 2 9.20 6.24 3.86
CA ASP A 2 10.04 5.91 5.00
C ASP A 2 10.04 7.08 5.99
N ALA A 3 9.87 6.80 7.29
CA ALA A 3 9.78 7.83 8.33
C ALA A 3 11.01 8.75 8.34
N GLU A 4 12.19 8.20 8.05
CA GLU A 4 13.46 8.94 8.04
C GLU A 4 13.50 10.02 6.93
N ASN A 5 12.87 9.73 5.78
CA ASN A 5 12.85 10.62 4.62
C ASN A 5 11.47 11.24 4.38
N LEU A 6 10.56 11.17 5.35
CA LEU A 6 9.19 11.68 5.20
C LEU A 6 9.18 13.16 4.82
N HIS A 7 10.09 13.93 5.41
CA HIS A 7 10.19 15.37 5.17
C HIS A 7 10.54 15.74 3.73
N LEU A 8 11.27 14.87 3.01
CA LEU A 8 11.58 15.04 1.59
C LEU A 8 10.44 14.48 0.74
N ASN A 9 10.01 13.26 1.04
CA ASN A 9 9.05 12.51 0.22
C ASN A 9 7.67 13.17 0.12
N ILE A 10 7.23 13.86 1.18
CA ILE A 10 5.90 14.48 1.18
C ILE A 10 5.80 15.68 0.22
N ASP A 11 6.89 16.40 -0.02
CA ASP A 11 6.86 17.59 -0.87
C ASP A 11 6.66 17.19 -2.35
N PHE A 12 7.09 15.99 -2.74
CA PHE A 12 6.88 15.44 -4.08
C PHE A 12 5.42 15.10 -4.38
N VAL A 13 4.63 14.73 -3.37
CA VAL A 13 3.20 14.43 -3.54
C VAL A 13 2.30 15.64 -3.33
N GLY A 14 2.88 16.80 -2.99
CA GLY A 14 2.13 18.06 -2.87
C GLY A 14 1.40 18.43 -4.15
N SER A 15 2.01 18.14 -5.31
CA SER A 15 1.39 18.33 -6.63
C SER A 15 0.16 17.42 -6.89
N CYS A 16 0.06 16.30 -6.16
CA CYS A 16 -1.06 15.36 -6.23
C CYS A 16 -2.19 15.70 -5.23
N GLY A 17 -2.14 16.87 -4.59
CA GLY A 17 -3.18 17.32 -3.65
C GLY A 17 -3.07 16.71 -2.24
N VAL A 18 -1.99 15.99 -1.95
CA VAL A 18 -1.66 15.55 -0.58
C VAL A 18 -0.76 16.60 0.05
N VAL A 19 -1.37 17.49 0.83
CA VAL A 19 -0.67 18.57 1.53
C VAL A 19 -0.86 18.38 3.03
N LEU A 20 0.24 18.22 3.75
CA LEU A 20 0.29 18.23 5.21
C LEU A 20 0.68 19.63 5.69
N THR A 21 0.12 20.07 6.80
CA THR A 21 0.60 21.30 7.44
C THR A 21 2.03 21.11 7.96
N PRO A 22 2.84 22.17 8.10
CA PRO A 22 4.18 22.06 8.68
C PRO A 22 4.16 21.44 10.09
N GLU A 23 3.11 21.73 10.87
CA GLU A 23 2.89 21.17 12.21
C GLU A 23 2.64 19.67 12.14
N GLN A 24 1.78 19.20 11.22
CA GLN A 24 1.54 17.77 10.99
C GLN A 24 2.83 17.07 10.53
N LYS A 25 3.60 17.70 9.64
CA LYS A 25 4.88 17.17 9.13
C LYS A 25 5.89 16.97 10.27
N ALA A 26 6.11 17.99 11.10
CA ALA A 26 7.02 17.92 12.25
C ALA A 26 6.55 16.89 13.30
N THR A 27 5.24 16.87 13.56
CA THR A 27 4.59 15.94 14.48
C THR A 27 4.74 14.48 14.02
N LEU A 28 4.42 14.19 12.77
CA LEU A 28 4.54 12.85 12.19
C LEU A 28 5.99 12.36 12.20
N GLN A 29 6.96 13.22 11.86
CA GLN A 29 8.36 12.84 11.88
C GLN A 29 8.80 12.38 13.29
N THR A 30 8.33 13.07 14.32
CA THR A 30 8.63 12.73 15.71
C THR A 30 7.89 11.46 16.14
N SER A 31 6.58 11.38 15.91
CA SER A 31 5.75 10.28 16.38
C SER A 31 6.06 8.95 15.67
N LEU A 32 6.35 8.96 14.37
CA LEU A 32 6.76 7.77 13.63
C LEU A 32 8.13 7.22 14.10
N THR A 33 9.04 8.12 14.50
CA THR A 33 10.34 7.73 15.06
C THR A 33 10.16 7.04 16.42
N ILE A 34 9.32 7.60 17.29
CA ILE A 34 8.95 6.99 18.57
C ILE A 34 8.31 5.62 18.33
N LEU A 35 7.36 5.56 17.40
CA LEU A 35 6.62 4.35 17.06
C LEU A 35 7.55 3.21 16.58
N LYS A 36 8.58 3.54 15.79
CA LYS A 36 9.61 2.59 15.34
C LYS A 36 10.32 1.93 16.52
N HIS A 37 10.71 2.73 17.52
CA HIS A 37 11.44 2.25 18.70
C HIS A 37 10.55 1.47 19.67
N GLU A 38 9.35 1.98 20.00
CA GLU A 38 8.45 1.34 20.97
C GLU A 38 7.98 -0.04 20.53
N ASN A 39 7.71 -0.22 19.24
CA ASN A 39 7.20 -1.47 18.70
C ASN A 39 8.29 -2.38 18.11
N ASN A 40 9.57 -2.01 18.23
CA ASN A 40 10.72 -2.72 17.67
C ASN A 40 10.59 -3.01 16.15
N PHE A 41 10.03 -2.06 15.40
CA PHE A 41 9.96 -2.18 13.94
C PHE A 41 11.33 -1.97 13.31
N THR A 42 11.65 -2.74 12.28
CA THR A 42 12.85 -2.53 11.48
C THR A 42 12.71 -1.28 10.64
N ASN A 43 11.51 -1.05 10.09
CA ASN A 43 11.18 0.17 9.39
C ASN A 43 9.76 0.64 9.67
N VAL A 44 9.50 1.94 9.57
CA VAL A 44 8.16 2.53 9.67
C VAL A 44 7.93 3.39 8.45
N VAL A 45 6.76 3.21 7.83
CA VAL A 45 6.40 3.86 6.58
C VAL A 45 5.09 4.60 6.79
N PHE A 46 5.04 5.90 6.53
CA PHE A 46 3.79 6.61 6.40
C PHE A 46 3.07 6.16 5.13
N TRP A 47 1.88 5.57 5.28
CA TRP A 47 1.11 5.01 4.18
C TRP A 47 0.35 6.11 3.43
N GLY A 48 -0.34 6.98 4.17
CA GLY A 48 -1.15 8.04 3.59
C GLY A 48 -2.28 8.50 4.50
N ILE A 49 -3.25 9.18 3.90
CA ILE A 49 -4.40 9.75 4.60
C ILE A 49 -5.68 9.18 3.98
N VAL A 50 -6.55 8.62 4.81
CA VAL A 50 -7.90 8.23 4.43
C VAL A 50 -8.85 9.32 4.91
N ARG A 51 -9.44 10.08 3.97
CA ARG A 51 -10.29 11.22 4.32
C ARG A 51 -11.69 10.77 4.74
N GLY A 52 -12.12 11.26 5.90
CA GLY A 52 -13.46 11.03 6.44
C GLY A 52 -14.37 12.25 6.29
N VAL A 53 -15.60 12.14 6.77
CA VAL A 53 -16.57 13.25 6.74
C VAL A 53 -16.31 14.24 7.88
N LYS A 54 -16.13 13.73 9.11
CA LYS A 54 -15.90 14.54 10.32
C LYS A 54 -14.43 14.62 10.74
N GLY A 55 -13.59 13.72 10.23
CA GLY A 55 -12.17 13.67 10.55
C GLY A 55 -11.44 12.67 9.67
N ASP A 56 -10.16 12.95 9.43
CA ASP A 56 -9.30 12.14 8.59
C ASP A 56 -8.51 11.12 9.42
N TYR A 57 -8.14 10.01 8.78
CA TYR A 57 -7.28 8.98 9.34
C TYR A 57 -5.89 9.02 8.71
N PHE A 58 -4.87 9.17 9.53
CA PHE A 58 -3.48 9.06 9.14
C PHE A 58 -3.04 7.63 9.33
N ILE A 59 -2.52 6.98 8.27
CA ILE A 59 -2.15 5.57 8.30
C ILE A 59 -0.62 5.44 8.24
N ALA A 60 -0.07 4.59 9.10
CA ALA A 60 1.33 4.20 9.10
C ALA A 60 1.45 2.68 9.13
N GLN A 61 2.56 2.18 8.58
CA GLN A 61 2.87 0.76 8.56
C GLN A 61 4.21 0.51 9.24
N GLY A 62 4.17 -0.29 10.29
CA GLY A 62 5.36 -0.85 10.93
C GLY A 62 5.76 -2.14 10.25
N ILE A 63 7.01 -2.21 9.80
CA ILE A 63 7.59 -3.37 9.13
C ILE A 63 8.62 -4.00 10.08
N GLY A 64 8.39 -5.25 10.48
CA GLY A 64 9.30 -6.05 11.29
C GLY A 64 10.45 -6.64 10.50
N LYS A 65 11.00 -7.75 11.00
CA LYS A 65 12.15 -8.43 10.39
C LYS A 65 11.83 -9.00 9.00
N ASP A 66 10.64 -9.56 8.83
CA ASP A 66 10.14 -10.02 7.54
C ASP A 66 9.24 -8.93 6.95
N ALA A 67 9.63 -8.42 5.78
CA ALA A 67 8.96 -7.30 5.16
C ALA A 67 7.55 -7.63 4.63
N MET A 68 7.22 -8.90 4.43
CA MET A 68 5.92 -9.34 3.91
C MET A 68 5.00 -9.83 5.02
N THR A 69 5.50 -10.63 5.96
CA THR A 69 4.66 -11.26 7.01
C THR A 69 4.59 -10.47 8.31
N SER A 70 5.59 -9.65 8.62
CA SER A 70 5.68 -8.90 9.89
C SER A 70 5.24 -7.44 9.73
N ARG A 71 4.18 -7.19 8.97
CA ARG A 71 3.60 -5.85 8.79
C ARG A 71 2.49 -5.60 9.79
N LYS A 72 2.42 -4.40 10.36
CA LYS A 72 1.32 -3.93 11.19
C LYS A 72 0.84 -2.57 10.68
N ASN A 73 -0.45 -2.45 10.48
CA ASN A 73 -1.08 -1.19 10.09
C ASN A 73 -1.50 -0.44 11.36
N LEU A 74 -1.23 0.85 11.40
CA LEU A 74 -1.57 1.74 12.50
C LEU A 74 -2.31 2.95 11.96
N TYR A 75 -3.22 3.48 12.76
CA TYR A 75 -3.97 4.68 12.43
C TYR A 75 -3.81 5.74 13.52
N SER A 76 -3.95 6.99 13.14
CA SER A 76 -3.99 8.14 14.04
C SER A 76 -5.00 9.16 13.52
N LYS A 77 -5.57 9.96 14.42
CA LYS A 77 -6.42 11.11 14.07
C LYS A 77 -5.74 12.45 14.28
N ASP A 78 -4.66 12.49 15.06
CA ASP A 78 -3.96 13.69 15.51
C ASP A 78 -2.47 13.68 15.13
N CYS A 79 -2.00 12.66 14.41
CA CYS A 79 -0.59 12.41 14.06
C CYS A 79 0.35 12.16 15.25
N LEU A 80 -0.17 12.12 16.49
CA LEU A 80 0.61 11.94 17.71
C LEU A 80 0.38 10.56 18.29
N VAL A 81 -0.89 10.21 18.53
CA VAL A 81 -1.29 8.95 19.16
C VAL A 81 -1.65 7.95 18.07
N TRP A 82 -1.00 6.80 18.09
CA TRP A 82 -1.17 5.74 17.10
C TRP A 82 -1.88 4.53 17.72
N GLY A 83 -3.01 4.15 17.14
CA GLY A 83 -3.71 2.89 17.42
C GLY A 83 -3.34 1.82 16.40
N ILE A 84 -3.26 0.57 16.82
CA ILE A 84 -3.05 -0.57 15.90
C ILE A 84 -4.39 -0.89 15.24
N LEU A 85 -4.42 -1.00 13.92
CA LEU A 85 -5.59 -1.49 13.20
C LEU A 85 -5.74 -3.00 13.39
N PRO A 86 -6.98 -3.51 13.53
CA PRO A 86 -7.23 -4.94 13.53
C PRO A 86 -6.79 -5.54 12.19
N VAL A 87 -6.32 -6.79 12.20
CA VAL A 87 -5.99 -7.50 10.96
C VAL A 87 -7.30 -8.03 10.37
N PRO A 88 -7.75 -7.54 9.21
CA PRO A 88 -9.06 -7.90 8.68
C PRO A 88 -9.07 -9.36 8.20
N GLY A 89 -10.11 -10.12 8.56
CA GLY A 89 -10.31 -11.45 8.02
C GLY A 89 -10.81 -11.39 6.57
N LYS A 90 -10.71 -12.52 5.83
CA LYS A 90 -11.27 -12.60 4.46
C LYS A 90 -12.76 -12.25 4.40
N SER A 91 -13.52 -12.63 5.44
CA SER A 91 -14.95 -12.29 5.54
C SER A 91 -15.15 -10.78 5.69
N ASP A 92 -14.32 -10.09 6.47
CA ASP A 92 -14.44 -8.65 6.71
C ASP A 92 -14.05 -7.85 5.47
N ILE A 93 -13.05 -8.33 4.72
CA ILE A 93 -12.68 -7.75 3.42
C ILE A 93 -13.85 -7.85 2.43
N GLU A 94 -14.51 -9.01 2.33
CA GLU A 94 -15.69 -9.16 1.47
C GLU A 94 -16.86 -8.29 1.96
N LYS A 95 -17.14 -8.29 3.27
CA LYS A 95 -18.18 -7.43 3.86
C LYS A 95 -17.94 -5.95 3.60
N SER A 96 -16.68 -5.50 3.64
CA SER A 96 -16.31 -4.09 3.40
C SER A 96 -16.73 -3.58 2.01
N LYS A 97 -16.98 -4.46 1.04
CA LYS A 97 -17.37 -4.10 -0.33
C LYS A 97 -18.83 -3.62 -0.42
N TYR A 98 -19.69 -4.03 0.51
CA TYR A 98 -21.08 -3.55 0.58
C TYR A 98 -21.15 -2.06 1.00
N PHE A 99 -20.22 -1.63 1.85
CA PHE A 99 -20.17 -0.28 2.37
C PHE A 99 -19.42 0.66 1.42
N LYS A 100 -20.14 1.33 0.51
CA LYS A 100 -19.58 2.27 -0.49
C LYS A 100 -19.54 3.73 -0.05
N GLY A 101 -20.17 4.07 1.09
CA GLY A 101 -20.21 5.45 1.62
C GLY A 101 -18.85 5.98 2.06
N ARG A 102 -18.74 7.26 2.38
CA ARG A 102 -17.51 7.79 3.02
C ARG A 102 -17.36 7.25 4.44
N LEU A 103 -16.14 7.26 4.98
CA LEU A 103 -15.91 7.03 6.41
C LEU A 103 -16.39 8.25 7.19
N THR A 104 -16.96 8.03 8.37
CA THR A 104 -17.47 9.13 9.19
C THR A 104 -16.36 9.89 9.89
N GLY A 105 -15.24 9.24 10.21
CA GLY A 105 -14.15 9.78 11.03
C GLY A 105 -14.24 9.38 12.50
N ASP A 106 -15.12 8.44 12.85
CA ASP A 106 -15.25 7.85 14.19
C ASP A 106 -14.99 6.34 14.15
N PRO A 107 -13.87 5.84 14.74
CA PRO A 107 -13.57 4.40 14.78
C PRO A 107 -14.68 3.54 15.40
N SER A 108 -15.45 4.12 16.32
CA SER A 108 -16.52 3.43 17.05
C SER A 108 -17.86 3.39 16.31
N TYR A 109 -17.98 4.09 15.18
CA TYR A 109 -19.21 4.08 14.40
C TYR A 109 -19.46 2.71 13.78
N GLU A 110 -20.72 2.24 13.82
CA GLU A 110 -21.15 1.02 13.16
C GLU A 110 -22.04 1.37 11.97
N ALA A 111 -21.65 0.92 10.79
CA ALA A 111 -22.41 1.09 9.57
C ALA A 111 -23.32 -0.13 9.36
N GLU A 112 -24.53 0.14 8.88
CA GLU A 112 -25.54 -0.87 8.55
C GLU A 112 -25.80 -0.89 7.04
N TYR A 113 -25.95 -2.09 6.49
CA TYR A 113 -26.33 -2.33 5.11
C TYR A 113 -27.40 -3.42 5.07
N VAL A 114 -28.51 -3.15 4.40
CA VAL A 114 -29.59 -4.12 4.21
C VAL A 114 -29.39 -4.78 2.84
N ASP A 115 -29.06 -6.07 2.85
CA ASP A 115 -28.95 -6.88 1.64
C ASP A 115 -30.28 -7.58 1.35
N ILE A 116 -30.85 -7.34 0.17
CA ILE A 116 -32.15 -7.93 -0.22
C ILE A 116 -31.86 -9.12 -1.12
N LYS A 117 -32.09 -10.34 -0.61
CA LYS A 117 -31.90 -11.59 -1.35
C LYS A 117 -33.25 -12.18 -1.74
N GLN A 118 -33.39 -12.55 -3.00
CA GLN A 118 -34.52 -13.35 -3.48
C GLN A 118 -34.20 -14.83 -3.31
N MET A 119 -35.03 -15.53 -2.53
CA MET A 119 -34.92 -16.98 -2.32
C MET A 119 -36.16 -17.68 -2.88
N PRO A 120 -36.04 -18.92 -3.39
CA PRO A 120 -37.21 -19.71 -3.76
C PRO A 120 -38.11 -19.94 -2.54
N GLY A 121 -39.38 -19.59 -2.66
CA GLY A 121 -40.45 -19.87 -1.70
C GLY A 121 -41.04 -21.27 -1.87
N GLU A 122 -42.20 -21.51 -1.24
CA GLU A 122 -42.99 -22.71 -1.54
C GLU A 122 -43.61 -22.58 -2.94
N GLY A 123 -43.14 -23.40 -3.89
CA GLY A 123 -43.60 -23.35 -5.29
C GLY A 123 -42.72 -22.45 -6.18
N ASP A 124 -43.34 -21.82 -7.17
CA ASP A 124 -42.66 -20.90 -8.12
C ASP A 124 -42.57 -19.45 -7.61
N GLU A 125 -42.93 -19.19 -6.34
CA GLU A 125 -42.84 -17.85 -5.74
C GLU A 125 -41.40 -17.52 -5.31
N LEU A 126 -40.94 -16.30 -5.60
CA LEU A 126 -39.69 -15.76 -5.07
C LEU A 126 -40.01 -14.90 -3.84
N VAL A 127 -39.40 -15.24 -2.71
CA VAL A 127 -39.55 -14.50 -1.45
C VAL A 127 -38.33 -13.62 -1.24
N GLU A 128 -38.55 -12.32 -1.01
CA GLU A 128 -37.51 -11.38 -0.63
C GLU A 128 -37.22 -11.49 0.87
N ARG A 129 -35.95 -11.71 1.21
CA ARG A 129 -35.46 -11.66 2.59
C ARG A 129 -34.43 -10.56 2.72
N GLU A 130 -34.63 -9.73 3.72
CA GLU A 130 -33.68 -8.69 4.12
C GLU A 130 -32.68 -9.28 5.12
N GLU A 131 -31.40 -9.15 4.81
CA GLU A 131 -30.29 -9.51 5.71
C GLU A 131 -29.57 -8.23 6.14
N LEU A 132 -29.61 -7.93 7.43
CA LEU A 132 -28.89 -6.79 8.01
C LEU A 132 -27.42 -7.16 8.21
N ILE A 133 -26.53 -6.48 7.49
CA ILE A 133 -25.08 -6.60 7.61
C ILE A 133 -24.57 -5.37 8.35
N THR A 134 -23.86 -5.57 9.46
CA THR A 134 -23.22 -4.50 10.22
C THR A 134 -21.70 -4.59 10.14
N MET A 135 -21.03 -3.45 10.20
CA MET A 135 -19.56 -3.38 10.23
C MET A 135 -19.09 -2.13 10.98
N LYS A 136 -18.17 -2.33 11.93
CA LYS A 136 -17.53 -1.23 12.64
C LYS A 136 -16.57 -0.48 11.72
N GLU A 137 -16.48 0.84 11.89
CA GLU A 137 -15.68 1.70 11.03
C GLU A 137 -14.18 1.39 11.11
N GLU A 138 -13.67 1.02 12.28
CA GLU A 138 -12.27 0.60 12.43
C GLU A 138 -11.94 -0.66 11.62
N ASP A 139 -12.83 -1.66 11.61
CA ASP A 139 -12.67 -2.89 10.83
C ASP A 139 -12.78 -2.59 9.34
N ARG A 140 -13.71 -1.70 8.99
CA ARG A 140 -13.90 -1.24 7.62
C ARG A 140 -12.66 -0.49 7.11
N LEU A 141 -12.08 0.38 7.94
CA LEU A 141 -10.84 1.10 7.63
C LEU A 141 -9.69 0.11 7.42
N ALA A 142 -9.53 -0.87 8.30
CA ALA A 142 -8.51 -1.90 8.16
C ALA A 142 -8.67 -2.71 6.87
N ALA A 143 -9.90 -3.13 6.55
CA ALA A 143 -10.21 -3.83 5.31
C ALA A 143 -9.95 -2.97 4.06
N ILE A 144 -10.26 -1.67 4.09
CA ILE A 144 -9.95 -0.74 2.99
C ILE A 144 -8.44 -0.64 2.77
N VAL A 145 -7.65 -0.45 3.84
CA VAL A 145 -6.19 -0.36 3.75
C VAL A 145 -5.62 -1.65 3.17
N GLU A 146 -6.06 -2.82 3.65
CA GLU A 146 -5.59 -4.12 3.14
C GLU A 146 -5.90 -4.32 1.65
N ARG A 147 -7.11 -3.96 1.19
CA ARG A 147 -7.45 -4.04 -0.24
C ARG A 147 -6.58 -3.12 -1.09
N ILE A 148 -6.35 -1.90 -0.64
CA ILE A 148 -5.49 -0.95 -1.37
C ILE A 148 -4.06 -1.46 -1.41
N ASP A 149 -3.55 -2.03 -0.31
CA ASP A 149 -2.22 -2.63 -0.28
C ASP A 149 -2.11 -3.81 -1.24
N ASP A 150 -3.10 -4.70 -1.24
CA ASP A 150 -3.16 -5.85 -2.13
C ASP A 150 -3.19 -5.45 -3.61
N GLU A 151 -3.90 -4.38 -3.96
CA GLU A 151 -4.04 -3.93 -5.36
C GLU A 151 -2.93 -2.98 -5.83
N VAL A 152 -2.41 -2.12 -4.95
CA VAL A 152 -1.63 -0.94 -5.37
C VAL A 152 -0.21 -0.90 -4.81
N MET A 153 0.12 -1.70 -3.79
CA MET A 153 1.43 -1.63 -3.17
C MET A 153 2.50 -2.24 -4.10
N ILE A 154 3.38 -1.40 -4.63
CA ILE A 154 4.44 -1.84 -5.55
C ILE A 154 5.86 -1.55 -5.04
N VAL A 155 6.82 -2.33 -5.54
CA VAL A 155 8.25 -2.14 -5.29
C VAL A 155 9.04 -2.24 -6.60
N PRO A 156 10.14 -1.49 -6.74
CA PRO A 156 11.05 -1.70 -7.85
C PRO A 156 11.77 -3.04 -7.69
N ARG A 157 12.02 -3.69 -8.82
CA ARG A 157 12.75 -4.96 -8.93
C ARG A 157 14.12 -4.81 -8.27
N GLY A 158 14.46 -5.74 -7.39
CA GLY A 158 15.73 -5.74 -6.66
C GLY A 158 15.73 -4.95 -5.35
N ALA A 159 14.70 -4.15 -5.04
CA ALA A 159 14.62 -3.42 -3.76
C ALA A 159 14.39 -4.32 -2.55
N TYR A 160 13.80 -5.50 -2.77
CA TYR A 160 13.64 -6.56 -1.78
C TYR A 160 14.20 -7.85 -2.33
N MET A 161 14.67 -8.70 -1.43
CA MET A 161 15.16 -10.03 -1.76
C MET A 161 14.60 -11.08 -0.81
N ARG A 162 14.37 -12.27 -1.36
CA ARG A 162 13.97 -13.45 -0.60
C ARG A 162 15.21 -14.26 -0.22
N LEU A 163 15.41 -14.44 1.07
CA LEU A 163 16.49 -15.27 1.61
C LEU A 163 16.18 -16.76 1.44
N PRO A 164 17.18 -17.66 1.51
CA PRO A 164 16.95 -19.11 1.50
C PRO A 164 16.04 -19.61 2.63
N SER A 165 15.97 -18.89 3.75
CA SER A 165 15.02 -19.13 4.84
C SER A 165 13.56 -18.84 4.47
N GLY A 166 13.30 -18.25 3.30
CA GLY A 166 12.00 -17.79 2.85
C GLY A 166 11.66 -16.36 3.25
N GLN A 167 12.42 -15.76 4.19
CA GLN A 167 12.21 -14.41 4.69
C GLN A 167 12.44 -13.36 3.61
N VAL A 168 11.57 -12.35 3.53
CA VAL A 168 11.73 -11.21 2.63
C VAL A 168 12.37 -10.05 3.37
N VAL A 169 13.50 -9.55 2.85
CA VAL A 169 14.26 -8.45 3.46
C VAL A 169 14.54 -7.36 2.43
N ARG A 170 14.72 -6.11 2.90
CA ARG A 170 15.15 -5.01 2.04
C ARG A 170 16.58 -5.27 1.56
N ASN A 171 16.81 -5.13 0.26
CA ASN A 171 18.14 -5.24 -0.32
C ASN A 171 18.92 -3.94 -0.07
N LYS A 172 19.93 -4.00 0.81
CA LYS A 172 20.76 -2.83 1.14
C LYS A 172 21.68 -2.40 0.00
N SER A 173 21.95 -3.29 -0.95
CA SER A 173 22.79 -3.01 -2.12
C SER A 173 22.00 -2.44 -3.30
N PHE A 174 20.69 -2.24 -3.13
CA PHE A 174 19.86 -1.65 -4.18
C PHE A 174 20.03 -0.14 -4.20
N GLU A 175 20.67 0.36 -5.25
CA GLU A 175 20.96 1.79 -5.46
C GLU A 175 19.87 2.53 -6.24
N GLY A 176 18.87 1.80 -6.75
CA GLY A 176 17.83 2.36 -7.59
C GLY A 176 17.69 1.73 -8.97
N LEU A 177 16.71 2.20 -9.73
CA LEU A 177 16.51 1.85 -11.13
C LEU A 177 17.10 2.97 -12.00
N THR A 178 17.70 2.62 -13.13
CA THR A 178 18.05 3.65 -14.12
C THR A 178 16.80 4.31 -14.69
N VAL A 179 16.93 5.51 -15.28
CA VAL A 179 15.80 6.22 -15.92
C VAL A 179 15.08 5.33 -16.94
N ALA A 180 15.85 4.59 -17.75
CA ALA A 180 15.31 3.70 -18.77
C ALA A 180 14.63 2.44 -18.22
N GLU A 181 14.99 2.00 -17.00
CA GLU A 181 14.33 0.90 -16.32
C GLU A 181 13.08 1.39 -15.58
N ALA A 182 13.14 2.57 -14.97
CA ALA A 182 12.03 3.18 -14.25
C ALA A 182 10.83 3.51 -15.16
N SER A 183 11.04 3.62 -16.47
CA SER A 183 9.96 3.80 -17.45
C SER A 183 9.30 2.49 -17.89
N LYS A 184 9.73 1.33 -17.37
CA LYS A 184 9.24 0.01 -17.78
C LYS A 184 8.42 -0.64 -16.68
N ALA A 185 7.21 -1.11 -17.03
CA ALA A 185 6.34 -1.86 -16.13
C ALA A 185 7.01 -3.11 -15.52
N LEU A 186 7.80 -3.84 -16.33
CA LEU A 186 8.55 -5.02 -15.89
C LEU A 186 9.48 -4.75 -14.68
N SER A 187 9.94 -3.51 -14.52
CA SER A 187 10.83 -3.12 -13.43
C SER A 187 10.13 -2.97 -12.08
N TYR A 188 8.81 -3.15 -12.02
CA TYR A 188 8.02 -3.01 -10.81
C TYR A 188 7.21 -4.27 -10.51
N PHE A 189 7.14 -4.61 -9.23
CA PHE A 189 6.48 -5.79 -8.70
C PHE A 189 5.43 -5.44 -7.64
N HIS A 190 4.35 -6.22 -7.61
CA HIS A 190 3.35 -6.20 -6.54
C HIS A 190 3.94 -6.69 -5.21
N PHE A 191 3.76 -5.93 -4.12
CA PHE A 191 4.32 -6.21 -2.80
C PHE A 191 3.37 -7.01 -1.90
N ARG A 192 2.98 -8.17 -2.42
CA ARG A 192 2.09 -9.15 -1.80
C ARG A 192 2.52 -10.57 -2.18
N PRO A 193 2.00 -11.62 -1.52
CA PRO A 193 2.21 -12.99 -1.99
C PRO A 193 1.84 -13.12 -3.47
N PRO A 194 2.68 -13.77 -4.29
CA PRO A 194 2.44 -13.83 -5.73
C PRO A 194 1.23 -14.72 -6.05
N ILE A 195 0.35 -14.21 -6.90
CA ILE A 195 -0.86 -14.85 -7.40
C ILE A 195 -0.58 -15.50 -8.75
N HIS A 196 0.07 -14.81 -9.68
CA HIS A 196 0.26 -15.29 -11.06
C HIS A 196 1.54 -16.09 -11.26
N LEU A 197 2.63 -15.72 -10.57
CA LEU A 197 3.95 -16.35 -10.67
C LEU A 197 3.92 -17.87 -10.48
N PRO A 198 3.17 -18.44 -9.51
CA PRO A 198 3.09 -19.90 -9.35
C PRO A 198 2.46 -20.61 -10.54
N HIS A 199 1.59 -19.93 -11.29
CA HIS A 199 0.87 -20.46 -12.45
C HIS A 199 1.61 -20.24 -13.77
N LYS A 200 2.73 -19.50 -13.78
CA LYS A 200 3.55 -19.33 -14.99
C LYS A 200 4.18 -20.67 -15.44
N PRO A 201 4.38 -20.88 -16.76
CA PRO A 201 5.05 -22.06 -17.29
C PRO A 201 6.42 -22.31 -16.66
N LEU A 202 6.80 -23.58 -16.49
CA LEU A 202 8.08 -23.95 -15.85
C LEU A 202 9.30 -23.38 -16.58
N ILE A 203 9.24 -23.28 -17.92
CA ILE A 203 10.31 -22.71 -18.75
C ILE A 203 10.59 -21.24 -18.40
N ASP A 204 9.54 -20.46 -18.14
CA ASP A 204 9.65 -19.05 -17.79
C ASP A 204 10.16 -18.89 -16.38
N ARG A 205 9.62 -19.69 -15.45
CA ARG A 205 10.06 -19.72 -14.04
C ARG A 205 11.51 -20.15 -13.87
N ALA A 206 12.04 -20.99 -14.78
CA ALA A 206 13.43 -21.42 -14.75
C ALA A 206 14.43 -20.30 -15.11
N ARG A 207 13.98 -19.22 -15.77
CA ARG A 207 14.82 -18.07 -16.13
C ARG A 207 14.88 -17.00 -15.05
N LEU A 208 14.03 -17.09 -14.03
CA LEU A 208 13.90 -16.09 -12.97
C LEU A 208 14.94 -16.29 -11.87
N ASP A 209 15.45 -15.19 -11.33
CA ASP A 209 16.25 -15.22 -10.11
C ASP A 209 15.32 -15.39 -8.90
N LYS A 210 15.35 -16.55 -8.24
CA LYS A 210 14.46 -16.85 -7.11
C LYS A 210 14.62 -15.91 -5.91
N ALA A 211 15.75 -15.22 -5.79
CA ALA A 211 15.99 -14.26 -4.71
C ALA A 211 15.37 -12.89 -5.03
N ILE A 212 15.28 -12.50 -6.31
CA ILE A 212 14.86 -11.14 -6.72
C ILE A 212 13.48 -11.16 -7.41
N ASP A 213 13.25 -12.15 -8.27
CA ASP A 213 12.06 -12.33 -9.09
C ASP A 213 11.07 -13.30 -8.44
N PHE A 214 10.72 -13.01 -7.18
CA PHE A 214 9.81 -13.84 -6.37
C PHE A 214 8.38 -13.28 -6.25
N LEU A 215 8.09 -12.16 -6.93
CA LEU A 215 6.83 -11.43 -6.90
C LEU A 215 6.21 -11.35 -8.30
N ASP A 216 4.93 -10.97 -8.38
CA ASP A 216 4.26 -10.69 -9.65
C ASP A 216 4.67 -9.33 -10.21
N THR A 217 4.86 -9.24 -11.52
CA THR A 217 5.10 -7.97 -12.20
C THR A 217 3.80 -7.27 -12.56
N ILE A 218 3.81 -5.93 -12.49
CA ILE A 218 2.68 -5.10 -12.90
C ILE A 218 2.49 -5.08 -14.43
N GLU A 219 3.46 -5.58 -15.20
CA GLU A 219 3.32 -5.72 -16.66
C GLU A 219 2.19 -6.69 -17.04
N ASP A 220 1.92 -7.68 -16.19
CA ASP A 220 0.88 -8.67 -16.38
C ASP A 220 -0.51 -8.20 -15.92
N ASP A 221 -0.63 -6.96 -15.40
CA ASP A 221 -1.91 -6.44 -14.90
C ASP A 221 -2.90 -6.12 -16.02
N ASN A 222 -4.18 -6.24 -15.69
CA ASN A 222 -5.29 -6.00 -16.60
C ASN A 222 -6.30 -5.00 -16.01
N PRO A 223 -6.79 -4.00 -16.76
CA PRO A 223 -6.38 -3.64 -18.12
C PRO A 223 -4.95 -3.08 -18.24
N LYS A 224 -4.36 -3.25 -19.42
CA LYS A 224 -3.01 -2.73 -19.73
C LYS A 224 -3.02 -1.20 -19.69
N GLY A 225 -1.97 -0.60 -19.12
CA GLY A 225 -1.80 0.86 -19.06
C GLY A 225 -2.28 1.53 -17.77
N ASN A 226 -2.83 0.78 -16.80
CA ASN A 226 -3.36 1.35 -15.55
C ASN A 226 -2.33 1.99 -14.60
N TRP A 227 -1.05 1.87 -14.92
CA TRP A 227 0.06 2.32 -14.07
C TRP A 227 0.83 3.52 -14.64
N PHE A 228 0.70 3.78 -15.93
CA PHE A 228 1.47 4.81 -16.64
C PHE A 228 0.52 5.63 -17.50
N ASP A 229 0.51 6.95 -17.32
CA ASP A 229 -0.10 7.89 -18.26
C ASP A 229 0.99 8.46 -19.17
N GLU A 230 0.63 8.98 -20.36
CA GLU A 230 1.50 9.19 -21.52
C GLU A 230 2.80 9.99 -21.27
N ASP A 231 2.92 10.73 -20.16
CA ASP A 231 4.15 11.42 -19.76
C ASP A 231 4.56 11.22 -18.28
N ASN A 232 3.84 10.42 -17.49
CA ASN A 232 4.15 10.20 -16.08
C ASN A 232 3.61 8.88 -15.53
N PHE A 233 4.38 8.23 -14.64
CA PHE A 233 3.86 7.17 -13.78
C PHE A 233 2.58 7.70 -13.09
N ILE A 234 1.47 6.96 -13.13
CA ILE A 234 0.21 7.36 -12.47
C ILE A 234 0.53 7.52 -10.98
N ALA A 235 0.70 8.79 -10.62
CA ALA A 235 1.42 9.31 -9.48
C ALA A 235 0.62 9.26 -8.18
N SER A 236 -0.47 8.49 -8.10
CA SER A 236 -1.38 8.66 -6.97
C SER A 236 -1.10 7.76 -5.76
N ILE A 237 -0.29 6.69 -5.85
CA ILE A 237 -0.04 5.84 -4.65
C ILE A 237 1.43 5.38 -4.47
N SER A 238 2.30 5.47 -5.49
CA SER A 238 3.68 4.93 -5.40
C SER A 238 4.83 5.93 -5.60
N ASN A 239 4.55 7.23 -5.79
CA ASN A 239 5.61 8.26 -5.88
C ASN A 239 6.47 8.39 -4.59
N ILE A 240 6.06 7.70 -3.55
CA ILE A 240 6.79 7.39 -2.33
C ILE A 240 8.14 6.66 -2.55
N LYS A 241 8.37 6.04 -3.72
CA LYS A 241 9.66 5.39 -4.06
C LYS A 241 10.40 6.05 -5.22
N ARG A 242 9.90 7.15 -5.78
CA ARG A 242 10.43 7.72 -7.02
C ARG A 242 11.85 8.30 -6.88
N GLU A 243 12.32 8.68 -5.69
CA GLU A 243 13.65 9.31 -5.57
C GLU A 243 14.70 8.56 -4.74
N SER A 244 14.36 7.46 -4.05
CA SER A 244 15.43 6.53 -3.62
C SER A 244 15.99 5.71 -4.79
N THR A 245 15.55 5.99 -6.03
CA THR A 245 15.85 5.20 -7.22
C THR A 245 16.64 5.94 -8.30
N PHE A 246 16.81 7.26 -8.27
CA PHE A 246 17.62 7.94 -9.30
C PHE A 246 19.05 8.18 -8.83
N LYS A 247 20.02 7.59 -9.55
CA LYS A 247 21.40 8.08 -9.53
C LYS A 247 21.40 9.47 -10.12
N ASN A 248 21.74 10.49 -9.32
CA ASN A 248 22.17 11.78 -9.84
C ASN A 248 23.47 11.58 -10.62
N SER A 249 23.37 11.28 -11.91
CA SER A 249 24.48 11.48 -12.85
C SER A 249 24.46 12.93 -13.33
N HIS A 250 24.79 13.87 -12.43
CA HIS A 250 25.31 15.17 -12.85
C HIS A 250 26.82 15.02 -12.99
N LEU A 251 27.26 14.60 -14.18
CA LEU A 251 28.57 14.99 -14.68
C LEU A 251 28.49 16.50 -14.96
N PRO A 252 29.39 17.34 -14.43
CA PRO A 252 29.46 18.72 -14.87
C PRO A 252 29.86 18.73 -16.35
N ALA A 253 28.97 19.26 -17.18
CA ALA A 253 29.32 19.71 -18.50
C ALA A 253 30.23 20.94 -18.34
N ASP A 254 31.54 20.70 -18.27
CA ASP A 254 32.53 21.75 -18.44
C ASP A 254 32.30 22.38 -19.81
N SER A 255 31.83 23.61 -19.78
CA SER A 255 31.70 24.48 -20.95
C SER A 255 32.50 25.74 -20.69
N ARG A 256 33.59 25.87 -21.47
CA ARG A 256 34.35 27.12 -21.76
C ARG A 256 35.24 27.57 -20.58
N LEU A 257 36.55 27.78 -20.71
CA LEU A 257 37.43 28.27 -21.78
C LEU A 257 38.84 27.70 -21.58
#